data_AF-A0A3A6RQB7-F1
#
_entry.id   AF-A0A3A6RQB7-F1
#
_cell.length_a   1.000
_cell.length_b   1.000
_cell.length_c   1.000
_cell.angle_alpha   90.00
_cell.angle_beta   90.00
_cell.angle_gamma   90.00
#
_symmetry.space_group_name_H-M   'P 1'
#
loop_
_entity.id
_entity.type
_entity.pdbx_description
1 polymer ?
#
loop_
_entity_poly.entity_id
_entity_poly.type
_entity_poly.pdbx_seq_one_letter_code
_entity_poly.pdbx_strand_id
1 'polypeptide(L)'
;MNNDQFNQYDAERLHHRVAEELGITFDELKTWMINDIERVTEGGNEVGHMVVFRESTPPQVLDRVKHKQSQFTAMTGVINHE
;
A
#
# COMPACT_ATOMS: atom_id res chain seq x y z
N MET A 1 -12.21 3.98 -25.20
CA MET A 1 -10.92 4.70 -25.28
C MET A 1 -10.32 4.72 -23.87
N ASN A 2 -9.33 3.85 -23.62
CA ASN A 2 -8.21 3.93 -22.66
C ASN A 2 -8.40 4.50 -21.23
N ASN A 3 -9.47 4.20 -20.48
CA ASN A 3 -9.47 4.51 -19.04
C ASN A 3 -8.73 3.46 -18.18
N ASP A 4 -8.63 2.21 -18.65
CA ASP A 4 -7.95 1.15 -17.89
C ASP A 4 -6.41 1.25 -17.93
N GLN A 5 -5.84 1.87 -18.97
CA GLN A 5 -4.37 2.01 -19.10
C GLN A 5 -3.79 3.11 -18.21
N PHE A 6 -4.54 4.18 -17.95
CA PHE A 6 -4.10 5.21 -17.00
C PHE A 6 -4.15 4.68 -15.56
N ASN A 7 -5.22 3.96 -15.20
CA ASN A 7 -5.39 3.43 -13.85
C ASN A 7 -4.29 2.42 -13.43
N GLN A 8 -3.74 1.67 -14.40
CA GLN A 8 -2.65 0.72 -14.13
C GLN A 8 -1.31 1.41 -13.86
N TYR A 9 -0.97 2.44 -14.64
CA TYR A 9 0.27 3.19 -14.46
C TYR A 9 0.28 3.97 -13.14
N ASP A 10 -0.87 4.53 -12.77
CA ASP A 10 -1.07 5.22 -11.49
C ASP A 10 -1.02 4.25 -10.31
N ALA A 11 -1.66 3.07 -10.43
CA ALA A 11 -1.59 2.04 -9.40
C ALA A 11 -0.17 1.51 -9.17
N GLU A 12 0.63 1.31 -10.22
CA GLU A 12 2.02 0.86 -10.08
C GLU A 12 2.88 1.89 -9.34
N ARG A 13 2.78 3.18 -9.71
CA ARG A 13 3.48 4.28 -9.02
C ARG A 13 3.05 4.42 -7.57
N LEU A 14 1.76 4.30 -7.31
CA LEU A 14 1.19 4.33 -5.99
C LEU A 14 1.75 3.19 -5.14
N HIS A 15 1.68 1.95 -5.61
CA HIS A 15 2.21 0.80 -4.90
C HIS A 15 3.72 0.89 -4.64
N HIS A 16 4.48 1.50 -5.55
CA HIS A 16 5.88 1.83 -5.31
C HIS A 16 6.04 2.74 -4.09
N ARG A 17 5.31 3.87 -4.04
CA ARG A 17 5.32 4.78 -2.87
C ARG A 17 4.84 4.08 -1.60
N VAL A 18 3.78 3.28 -1.69
CA VAL A 18 3.25 2.48 -0.57
C VAL A 18 4.34 1.56 -0.02
N ALA A 19 5.05 0.84 -0.88
CA ALA A 19 6.12 -0.07 -0.45
C ALA A 19 7.27 0.68 0.24
N GLU A 20 7.68 1.82 -0.31
CA GLU A 20 8.71 2.69 0.27
C GLU A 20 8.32 3.20 1.66
N GLU A 21 7.10 3.69 1.82
CA GLU A 21 6.54 4.15 3.10
C GLU A 21 6.45 3.01 4.12
N LEU A 22 6.04 1.82 3.69
CA LEU A 22 6.01 0.63 4.52
C LEU A 22 7.41 0.06 4.79
N GLY A 23 8.46 0.50 4.10
CA GLY A 23 9.83 0.00 4.31
C GLY A 23 10.11 -1.40 3.74
N ILE A 24 9.26 -1.85 2.81
CA ILE A 24 9.41 -3.12 2.08
C ILE A 24 9.63 -2.85 0.59
N THR A 25 9.99 -3.86 -0.18
CA THR A 25 10.11 -3.70 -1.64
C THR A 25 8.73 -3.79 -2.31
N PHE A 26 8.60 -3.16 -3.49
CA PHE A 26 7.38 -3.25 -4.30
C PHE A 26 7.01 -4.70 -4.66
N ASP A 27 8.00 -5.55 -4.91
CA ASP A 27 7.78 -6.97 -5.21
C ASP A 27 7.23 -7.73 -3.99
N GLU A 28 7.77 -7.48 -2.79
CA GLU A 28 7.24 -8.02 -1.54
C GLU A 28 5.80 -7.53 -1.30
N LEU A 29 5.55 -6.24 -1.47
CA LEU A 29 4.21 -5.68 -1.34
C LEU A 29 3.25 -6.39 -2.29
N LYS A 30 3.54 -6.42 -3.60
CA LYS A 30 2.66 -7.01 -4.63
C LYS A 30 2.47 -8.52 -4.45
N THR A 31 3.48 -9.22 -3.94
CA THR A 31 3.43 -10.68 -3.72
C THR A 31 2.58 -11.07 -2.51
N TRP A 32 2.61 -10.25 -1.46
CA TRP A 32 2.00 -10.57 -0.18
C TRP A 32 0.71 -9.79 0.11
N MET A 33 0.51 -8.65 -0.54
CA MET A 33 -0.72 -7.86 -0.47
C MET A 33 -1.89 -8.64 -1.06
N ILE A 34 -2.95 -8.76 -0.28
CA ILE A 34 -4.22 -9.35 -0.72
C ILE A 34 -5.27 -8.29 -1.01
N ASN A 35 -5.14 -7.10 -0.40
CA ASN A 35 -6.07 -6.02 -0.58
C ASN A 35 -5.39 -4.69 -0.29
N ASP A 36 -5.70 -3.68 -1.09
CA ASP A 36 -5.40 -2.28 -0.80
C ASP A 36 -6.73 -1.52 -0.67
N ILE A 37 -6.82 -0.67 0.36
CA ILE A 37 -8.01 0.13 0.61
C ILE A 37 -7.57 1.57 0.76
N GLU A 38 -8.07 2.41 -0.13
CA GLU A 38 -7.91 3.86 -0.07
C GLU A 38 -8.75 4.40 1.08
N ARG A 39 -8.10 5.08 2.03
CA ARG A 39 -8.75 5.67 3.19
C ARG A 39 -8.47 7.16 3.23
N VAL A 40 -9.53 7.94 3.07
CA VAL A 40 -9.49 9.39 3.25
C VAL A 40 -9.19 9.70 4.72
N THR A 41 -8.18 10.51 4.97
CA THR A 41 -7.82 10.96 6.33
C THR A 41 -8.74 12.11 6.78
N GLU A 42 -8.70 12.44 8.07
CA GLU A 42 -9.47 13.54 8.67
C GLU A 42 -9.03 14.90 8.12
N GLY A 43 -9.60 15.28 6.98
CA GLY A 43 -9.26 16.50 6.25
C GLY A 43 -9.79 16.52 4.81
N GLY A 44 -10.19 15.36 4.26
CA GLY A 44 -10.90 15.27 2.98
C GLY A 44 -10.02 15.46 1.73
N ASN A 45 -8.73 15.77 1.91
CA ASN A 45 -7.79 16.04 0.81
C ASN A 45 -6.65 15.01 0.72
N GLU A 46 -6.52 14.16 1.73
CA GLU A 46 -5.38 13.27 1.92
C GLU A 46 -5.89 11.83 1.95
N VAL A 47 -5.26 10.97 1.16
CA VAL A 47 -5.62 9.56 1.03
C VAL A 47 -4.45 8.72 1.53
N GLY A 48 -4.70 7.90 2.55
CA GLY A 48 -3.76 6.88 3.01
C GLY A 48 -4.18 5.51 2.47
N HIS A 49 -3.22 4.66 2.16
CA HIS A 49 -3.50 3.31 1.63
C HIS A 49 -3.32 2.28 2.75
N MET A 50 -4.41 1.59 3.06
CA MET A 50 -4.41 0.46 3.98
C MET A 50 -4.14 -0.81 3.20
N VAL A 51 -2.97 -1.39 3.44
CA VAL A 51 -2.53 -2.63 2.83
C VAL A 51 -2.81 -3.78 3.79
N VAL A 52 -3.49 -4.79 3.27
CA VAL A 52 -3.73 -6.06 3.95
C VAL A 52 -2.82 -7.11 3.35
N PHE A 53 -2.04 -7.78 4.19
CA PHE A 53 -1.14 -8.86 3.82
C PHE A 53 -1.82 -10.22 4.06
N ARG A 54 -1.41 -11.25 3.29
CA ARG A 54 -1.84 -12.63 3.53
C ARG A 54 -1.25 -13.19 4.82
N GLU A 55 -1.94 -14.15 5.42
CA GLU A 55 -1.45 -14.85 6.62
C GLU A 55 -0.19 -15.67 6.36
N SER A 56 0.06 -16.10 5.12
CA SER A 56 1.30 -16.80 4.76
C SER A 56 2.51 -15.87 4.56
N THR A 57 2.36 -14.56 4.81
CA THR A 57 3.45 -13.60 4.64
C THR A 57 4.57 -13.93 5.62
N PRO A 58 5.84 -14.01 5.15
CA PRO A 58 6.95 -14.33 6.01
C PRO A 58 7.06 -13.30 7.14
N PRO A 59 7.32 -13.74 8.39
CA PRO A 59 7.44 -12.82 9.51
C PRO A 59 8.57 -11.80 9.32
N GLN A 60 9.60 -12.12 8.52
CA GLN A 60 10.68 -11.19 8.17
C GLN A 60 10.18 -10.00 7.33
N VAL A 61 9.25 -10.22 6.41
CA VAL A 61 8.63 -9.15 5.62
C VAL A 61 7.75 -8.32 6.54
N LEU A 62 6.87 -8.98 7.30
CA LEU A 62 5.99 -8.31 8.26
C LEU A 62 6.78 -7.53 9.30
N ASP A 63 7.96 -7.99 9.74
CA ASP A 63 8.80 -7.32 10.73
C ASP A 63 9.28 -5.96 10.21
N ARG A 64 9.68 -5.91 8.93
CA ARG A 64 10.15 -4.70 8.24
C ARG A 64 9.05 -3.67 7.97
N VAL A 65 7.80 -4.13 7.81
CA VAL A 65 6.66 -3.25 7.54
C VAL A 65 6.52 -2.19 8.62
N LYS A 66 6.49 -0.93 8.23
CA LYS A 66 6.25 0.22 9.13
C LYS A 66 4.75 0.52 9.22
N HIS A 67 4.35 1.30 10.22
CA HIS A 67 2.95 1.73 10.40
C HIS A 67 1.93 0.57 10.47
N LYS A 68 2.32 -0.55 11.08
CA LYS A 68 1.46 -1.71 11.31
C LYS A 68 0.27 -1.29 12.18
N GLN A 69 -0.93 -1.52 11.68
CA GLN A 69 -2.20 -1.39 12.43
C GLN A 69 -2.57 -2.73 13.09
N SER A 70 -2.14 -3.85 12.49
CA SER A 70 -2.34 -5.20 13.00
C SER A 70 -1.21 -6.12 12.49
N GLN A 71 -1.26 -7.41 12.84
CA GLN A 71 -0.24 -8.39 12.44
C GLN A 71 -0.07 -8.49 10.92
N PHE A 72 -1.17 -8.39 10.16
CA PHE A 72 -1.20 -8.52 8.70
C PHE A 72 -1.75 -7.25 8.03
N THR A 73 -1.72 -6.11 8.72
CA THR A 73 -2.31 -4.88 8.18
C THR A 73 -1.42 -3.70 8.51
N ALA A 74 -1.12 -2.90 7.50
CA ALA A 74 -0.39 -1.66 7.65
C ALA A 74 -1.10 -0.53 6.92
N MET A 75 -0.98 0.67 7.47
CA MET A 75 -1.55 1.86 6.88
C MET A 75 -0.41 2.79 6.54
N THR A 76 -0.27 3.11 5.25
CA THR A 76 0.68 4.12 4.82
C THR A 76 0.26 5.50 5.30
N GLY A 77 1.23 6.41 5.33
CA GLY A 77 0.94 7.84 5.46
C GLY A 77 0.15 8.37 4.27
N VAL A 78 0.03 9.69 4.21
CA VAL A 78 -0.63 10.38 3.12
C VAL A 78 0.24 10.27 1.87
N ILE A 79 -0.29 9.63 0.83
CA ILE A 79 0.38 9.56 -0.46
C ILE A 79 -0.33 10.55 -1.39
N ASN A 80 0.35 11.66 -1.69
CA ASN A 80 -0.19 12.66 -2.61
C ASN A 80 -0.33 12.07 -4.01
N HIS A 81 -1.53 12.16 -4.58
CA HIS A 81 -1.79 11.95 -6.00
C HIS A 81 -1.58 13.30 -6.68
N GLU A 82 -0.40 13.50 -7.28
CA GLU A 82 0.01 14.75 -7.96
C GLU A 82 -0.53 14.82 -9.39
#